data_AF-A0A3D5TLY0-F1
#
_entry.id   AF-A0A3D5TLY0-F1
#
_cell.length_a   1.000
_cell.length_b   1.000
_cell.length_c   1.000
_cell.angle_alpha   90.00
_cell.angle_beta   90.00
_cell.angle_gamma   90.00
#
_symmetry.space_group_name_H-M   'P 1'
#
loop_
_entity.id
_entity.type
_entity.pdbx_description
1 polymer ?
#
loop_
_entity_poly.entity_id
_entity_poly.type
_entity_poly.pdbx_seq_one_letter_code
_entity_poly.pdbx_strand_id
1 'polypeptide(L)' 'MTYCIKCSKPLTNDDIGFHRKMINRGARECMCIECLCEHFGLSVEKAHEMIERFRQSGCTLFK' A
#
# COMPACT_ATOMS: atom_id res chain seq x y z
N MET A 1 6.38 10.71 10.83
CA MET A 1 6.46 9.25 10.61
C MET A 1 5.06 8.69 10.78
N THR A 2 4.52 8.01 9.77
CA THR A 2 3.21 7.33 9.88
C THR A 2 3.46 5.85 10.12
N TYR A 3 2.65 5.22 10.98
CA TYR A 3 2.79 3.81 11.35
C TYR A 3 1.59 3.00 10.87
N CYS A 4 1.82 1.72 10.60
CA CYS A 4 0.77 0.79 10.23
C CYS A 4 -0.24 0.66 11.37
N ILE A 5 -1.54 0.83 11.07
CA ILE A 5 -2.59 0.70 12.09
C ILE A 5 -2.76 -0.72 12.66
N LYS A 6 -2.19 -1.74 12.00
CA LYS A 6 -2.31 -3.15 12.42
C LYS A 6 -1.08 -3.64 13.18
N CYS A 7 0.12 -3.36 12.68
CA CYS A 7 1.36 -3.93 13.23
C CYS A 7 2.35 -2.89 13.77
N SER A 8 2.00 -1.60 13.72
CA SER A 8 2.84 -0.48 14.19
C SER A 8 4.21 -0.36 13.51
N LYS A 9 4.46 -1.07 12.40
CA LYS A 9 5.66 -0.88 11.57
C LYS A 9 5.65 0.52 10.93
N PRO A 10 6.80 1.19 10.79
CA PRO A 10 6.90 2.43 10.02
C PRO A 10 6.44 2.21 8.58
N LEU A 11 5.63 3.12 8.05
CA LEU A 11 5.13 3.05 6.68
C LEU A 11 6.05 3.79 5.71
N THR A 12 6.25 3.16 4.55
CA THR A 12 6.85 3.78 3.38
C THR A 12 5.80 4.50 2.53
N ASN A 13 6.26 5.28 1.54
CA ASN A 13 5.35 5.89 0.56
C ASN A 13 4.58 4.82 -0.23
N ASP A 14 5.19 3.67 -0.50
CA ASP A 14 4.54 2.57 -1.21
C ASP A 14 3.44 1.94 -0.38
N ASP A 15 3.66 1.77 0.92
CA ASP A 15 2.62 1.29 1.83
C ASP A 15 1.39 2.21 1.81
N ILE A 16 1.62 3.51 1.95
CA ILE A 16 0.56 4.52 1.97
C ILE A 16 -0.14 4.60 0.61
N GLY A 17 0.64 4.63 -0.48
CA GLY A 17 0.13 4.67 -1.86
C GLY A 17 -0.70 3.45 -2.19
N PHE A 18 -0.24 2.25 -1.79
CA PHE A 18 -0.91 0.99 -2.04
C PHE A 18 -2.19 0.86 -1.21
N HIS A 19 -2.15 1.19 0.09
CA HIS A 19 -3.35 1.24 0.91
C HIS A 19 -4.40 2.20 0.32
N ARG A 20 -3.99 3.41 -0.07
CA ARG A 20 -4.88 4.41 -0.68
C ARG A 20 -5.46 3.96 -2.01
N LYS A 21 -4.67 3.23 -2.81
CA LYS A 21 -5.10 2.71 -4.10
C LYS A 21 -6.11 1.57 -3.96
N MET A 22 -5.90 0.69 -2.98
CA MET A 22 -6.69 -0.54 -2.80
C MET A 22 -7.94 -0.33 -1.92
N ILE A 23 -7.87 0.54 -0.89
CA ILE A 23 -8.96 0.75 0.07
C ILE A 23 -9.66 2.09 -0.18
N ASN A 24 -8.96 3.20 0.03
CA ASN A 24 -9.56 4.53 -0.10
C ASN A 24 -8.48 5.59 -0.33
N ARG A 25 -8.61 6.35 -1.43
CA ARG A 25 -7.64 7.39 -1.82
C ARG A 25 -7.49 8.49 -0.76
N GLY A 26 -8.52 8.73 0.04
CA GLY A 26 -8.53 9.71 1.14
C GLY A 26 -8.13 9.17 2.52
N ALA A 27 -7.61 7.94 2.61
CA ALA A 27 -7.24 7.34 3.88
C ALA A 27 -6.18 8.18 4.62
N ARG A 28 -6.50 8.54 5.88
CA ARG A 28 -5.61 9.24 6.83
C ARG A 28 -4.72 8.25 7.60
N GLU A 29 -5.23 7.05 7.78
CA GLU A 29 -4.60 5.93 8.45
C GLU A 29 -4.39 4.81 7.43
N CYS A 30 -3.26 4.12 7.49
CA CYS A 30 -2.88 3.14 6.46
C CYS A 30 -2.32 1.87 7.09
N MET A 31 -2.43 0.78 6.34
CA MET A 31 -1.76 -0.49 6.62
C MET A 31 -0.50 -0.60 5.76
N CYS A 32 0.53 -1.31 6.25
CA CYS A 32 1.64 -1.73 5.41
C CYS A 32 1.18 -2.76 4.38
N ILE A 33 1.98 -2.97 3.33
CA ILE A 33 1.71 -3.92 2.24
C ILE A 33 1.47 -5.33 2.80
N GLU A 34 2.28 -5.79 3.76
CA GLU A 34 2.12 -7.12 4.38
C GLU A 34 0.74 -7.28 5.04
N CYS A 35 0.34 -6.31 5.88
CA CYS A 35 -0.96 -6.34 6.56
C CYS A 35 -2.12 -6.21 5.58
N LEU A 36 -1.94 -5.43 4.51
CA LEU A 36 -2.94 -5.27 3.46
C LEU A 36 -3.09 -6.56 2.64
N CYS A 37 -1.98 -7.23 2.34
CA CYS A 37 -1.94 -8.52 1.67
C CYS A 37 -2.67 -9.58 2.48
N GLU A 38 -2.40 -9.66 3.78
CA GLU A 38 -3.12 -10.55 4.70
C GLU A 38 -4.62 -10.24 4.73
N HIS A 39 -5.01 -8.96 4.72
CA HIS A 39 -6.41 -8.54 4.72
C HIS A 39 -7.17 -8.95 3.44
N PHE A 40 -6.51 -8.89 2.28
CA PHE A 40 -7.10 -9.24 0.98
C PHE A 40 -6.82 -10.67 0.53
N GLY A 41 -6.05 -11.46 1.29
CA GLY A 41 -5.58 -12.78 0.85
C GLY A 41 -4.68 -12.72 -0.39
N LEU A 42 -3.92 -11.63 -0.56
CA LEU A 42 -2.96 -11.43 -1.64
C LEU A 42 -1.55 -11.82 -1.17
N SER A 43 -0.71 -12.31 -2.08
CA SER A 43 0.73 -12.46 -1.83
C SER A 43 1.45 -11.12 -1.94
N VAL A 44 2.51 -10.92 -1.17
CA VAL A 44 3.32 -9.68 -1.18
C VAL A 44 3.94 -9.43 -2.56
N GLU A 45 4.34 -10.49 -3.26
CA GLU A 45 4.93 -10.43 -4.60
C GLU A 45 3.95 -9.80 -5.61
N LYS A 46 2.68 -10.25 -5.60
CA LYS A 46 1.62 -9.66 -6.41
C LYS A 46 1.35 -8.20 -6.06
N ALA A 47 1.43 -7.81 -4.79
CA ALA A 47 1.29 -6.40 -4.43
C ALA A 47 2.39 -5.55 -5.08
N HIS A 48 3.64 -6.01 -5.04
CA HIS A 48 4.75 -5.32 -5.69
C HIS A 48 4.59 -5.26 -7.22
N GLU A 49 4.17 -6.34 -7.86
CA GLU A 49 3.84 -6.34 -9.29
C GLU A 49 2.75 -5.32 -9.63
N MET A 50 1.72 -5.20 -8.80
CA MET A 50 0.65 -4.21 -8.97
C MET A 50 1.20 -2.79 -8.83
N ILE A 51 2.03 -2.53 -7.81
CA ILE A 51 2.67 -1.23 -7.59
C ILE A 51 3.51 -0.83 -8.81
N GLU A 52 4.34 -1.73 -9.33
CA GLU A 52 5.14 -1.47 -10.54
C GLU A 52 4.26 -1.18 -11.76
N ARG A 53 3.20 -1.95 -11.97
CA ARG A 53 2.22 -1.68 -13.05
C ARG A 53 1.56 -0.31 -12.89
N PHE A 54 1.24 0.10 -11.66
CA PHE A 54 0.68 1.43 -11.40
C PHE A 54 1.70 2.54 -11.68
N ARG A 55 3.00 2.33 -11.37
CA ARG A 55 4.06 3.28 -11.74
C ARG A 55 4.17 3.43 -13.25
N GLN A 56 4.22 2.32 -13.97
CA GLN A 56 4.30 2.30 -15.43
C GLN A 56 3.07 2.94 -16.09
N SER A 57 1.89 2.83 -15.47
CA SER A 57 0.67 3.49 -15.94
C SER A 57 0.59 4.98 -15.58
N GLY A 58 1.64 5.56 -14.98
CA GLY A 58 1.68 6.98 -14.59
C GLY A 58 0.87 7.32 -13.33
N CYS A 59 0.63 6.36 -12.43
CA CYS A 59 -0.14 6.61 -11.21
C CYS A 59 0.62 7.55 -10.26
N THR A 60 0.02 8.71 -9.97
CA THR A 60 0.66 9.74 -9.15
C THR A 60 0.83 9.38 -7.67
N LEU A 61 0.25 8.25 -7.23
CA LEU A 61 0.34 7.77 -5.85
C LEU A 61 1.67 7.05 -5.57
N PHE A 62 2.41 6.65 -6.60
CA PHE A 62 3.67 5.88 -6.51
C PHE A 62 4.84 6.62 -7.18
N LYS A 63 4.81 7.96 -7.14
CA LYS A 63 5.89 8.81 -7.65
C LYS A 63 7.13 8.77 -6.78
#